data_AF-A0A4Q5WNB2-F1
#
_entry.id   AF-A0A4Q5WNB2-F1
#
_cell.length_a   1.000
_cell.length_b   1.000
_cell.length_c   1.000
_cell.angle_alpha   90.00
_cell.angle_beta   90.00
_cell.angle_gamma   90.00
#
_symmetry.space_group_name_H-M   'P 1'
#
loop_
_entity.id
_entity.type
_entity.pdbx_description
1 polymer ?
#
loop_
_entity_poly.entity_id
_entity_poly.type
_entity_poly.pdbx_seq_one_letter_code
_entity_poly.pdbx_strand_id
1 'polypeptide(L)'
;MTHLKLRLFVAASATAVLAACTSIGVPGFGENGCRTVYVFTGGGVQPMNSCGMVPREDAAPKTLMAEVQPQLETPLVENADPDAPAADPAPARRIEPVTPASAAAKATAPYQKPLAPYPGANDMVEAGDMAAFMSRVRADYAKKVNAGAWGYVIVDALAANDPAFAQTVLDGMASRRASQWMSANHLRAWVYAFNGNAVDAQSEMTKMRSLLPAPTLLGHRALLAEGLGDTAAALAVYEQAPKTFDAPRAEEAESPTYFARARAFQSQRLLALRQAELLRGLNRDAEAVELLTRLAAASPDDGYVGDRLKKAKAGQDKRPVRTLPQAMAQALGDEAGLIEEQEAIMAVMAGRGAKAPFNHLLSSMRQSALLLDPNNGEIRVQEVG
;
A
#
# COMPACT_ATOMS: atom_id res chain seq x y z
N MET A 1 -34.70 -2.12 -33.18
CA MET A 1 -33.93 -1.03 -32.54
C MET A 1 -32.52 -1.08 -33.08
N THR A 2 -32.11 -0.06 -33.84
CA THR A 2 -30.91 -0.06 -34.69
C THR A 2 -29.65 0.40 -33.95
N HIS A 3 -28.50 -0.17 -34.34
CA HIS A 3 -27.15 0.04 -33.79
C HIS A 3 -26.67 1.50 -33.66
N LEU A 4 -27.43 2.46 -34.18
CA LEU A 4 -27.16 3.89 -34.08
C LEU A 4 -27.47 4.46 -32.68
N LYS A 5 -28.49 3.94 -31.99
CA LYS A 5 -28.86 4.43 -30.64
C LYS A 5 -27.89 3.96 -29.55
N LEU A 6 -27.26 2.79 -29.73
CA LEU A 6 -26.24 2.28 -28.81
C LEU A 6 -24.93 3.08 -28.91
N ARG A 7 -24.57 3.53 -30.12
CA ARG A 7 -23.38 4.39 -30.33
C ARG A 7 -23.54 5.80 -29.76
N LEU A 8 -24.75 6.35 -29.79
CA LEU A 8 -25.05 7.67 -29.20
C LEU A 8 -24.99 7.66 -27.66
N PHE A 9 -25.39 6.56 -27.02
CA PHE A 9 -25.24 6.43 -25.56
C PHE A 9 -23.78 6.25 -25.13
N VAL A 10 -22.97 5.51 -25.89
CA VAL A 10 -21.53 5.35 -25.60
C VAL A 10 -20.75 6.65 -25.87
N ALA A 11 -21.12 7.41 -26.91
CA ALA A 11 -20.50 8.69 -27.21
C ALA A 11 -20.78 9.74 -26.14
N ALA A 12 -22.00 9.82 -25.59
CA ALA A 12 -22.35 10.78 -24.54
C ALA A 12 -21.62 10.50 -23.21
N SER A 13 -21.31 9.25 -22.88
CA SER A 13 -20.48 8.89 -21.73
C SER A 13 -19.00 9.21 -21.91
N ALA A 14 -18.49 9.20 -23.15
CA ALA A 14 -17.10 9.57 -23.43
C ALA A 14 -16.88 11.09 -23.34
N THR A 15 -17.83 11.91 -23.78
CA THR A 15 -17.71 13.38 -23.72
C THR A 15 -17.82 13.95 -22.31
N ALA A 16 -18.57 13.30 -21.42
CA ALA A 16 -18.65 13.70 -20.01
C ALA A 16 -17.35 13.43 -19.22
N VAL A 17 -16.56 12.44 -19.65
CA VAL A 17 -15.25 12.13 -19.05
C VAL A 17 -14.14 13.03 -19.62
N LEU A 18 -14.25 13.44 -20.88
CA LEU A 18 -13.24 14.27 -21.54
C LEU A 18 -13.36 15.78 -21.25
N ALA A 19 -14.52 16.28 -20.85
CA ALA A 19 -14.71 17.71 -20.55
C ALA A 19 -14.15 18.16 -19.17
N ALA A 20 -13.71 17.23 -18.32
CA ALA A 20 -13.10 17.55 -17.03
C ALA A 20 -11.56 17.69 -17.07
N CYS A 21 -10.92 17.51 -18.24
CA CYS A 21 -9.46 17.48 -18.39
C CYS A 21 -8.84 18.76 -18.98
N THR A 22 -9.58 19.88 -19.08
CA THR A 22 -9.06 21.11 -19.70
C THR A 22 -9.14 22.30 -18.76
N SER A 23 -8.38 22.26 -17.67
CA SER A 23 -7.83 23.44 -16.98
C SER A 23 -6.97 22.87 -15.85
N ILE A 24 -5.64 22.91 -15.91
CA ILE A 24 -4.83 24.02 -15.43
C ILE A 24 -3.39 23.58 -15.71
N GLY A 25 -2.58 24.43 -16.33
CA GLY A 25 -1.18 24.13 -16.63
C GLY A 25 -0.21 24.47 -15.50
N VAL A 26 1.07 24.31 -15.87
CA VAL A 26 2.32 24.90 -15.32
C VAL A 26 3.05 24.06 -14.20
N PRO A 27 4.35 24.29 -13.89
CA PRO A 27 5.60 23.71 -14.44
C PRO A 27 6.56 23.04 -13.40
N GLY A 28 7.63 22.35 -13.86
CA GLY A 28 8.93 22.23 -13.16
C GLY A 28 9.43 20.80 -12.87
N PHE A 29 10.40 20.31 -13.66
CA PHE A 29 10.94 18.94 -13.63
C PHE A 29 12.27 18.83 -12.85
N GLY A 30 12.48 17.72 -12.13
CA GLY A 30 13.78 17.31 -11.57
C GLY A 30 14.36 16.09 -12.33
N GLU A 31 15.64 16.14 -12.70
CA GLU A 31 16.24 15.28 -13.74
C GLU A 31 16.91 13.96 -13.29
N ASN A 32 16.92 13.57 -12.00
CA ASN A 32 17.74 12.43 -11.56
C ASN A 32 16.97 11.39 -10.74
N GLY A 33 16.54 10.30 -11.38
CA GLY A 33 15.85 9.17 -10.74
C GLY A 33 16.79 8.23 -9.99
N CYS A 34 17.15 8.60 -8.76
CA CYS A 34 17.81 7.72 -7.78
C CYS A 34 16.75 6.98 -6.94
N ARG A 35 17.03 5.72 -6.56
CA ARG A 35 16.15 4.89 -5.72
C ARG A 35 16.85 4.46 -4.44
N THR A 36 16.11 4.35 -3.34
CA THR A 36 16.67 3.99 -2.03
C THR A 36 16.59 2.49 -1.77
N VAL A 37 17.74 1.86 -1.59
CA VAL A 37 17.95 0.42 -1.33
C VAL A 37 18.14 0.20 0.17
N TYR A 38 17.35 -0.66 0.81
CA TYR A 38 17.60 -1.04 2.20
C TYR A 38 18.56 -2.23 2.30
N VAL A 39 19.82 -1.99 2.69
CA VAL A 39 20.86 -3.02 2.84
C VAL A 39 21.07 -3.34 4.32
N PHE A 40 21.19 -4.64 4.65
CA PHE A 40 21.61 -5.06 5.98
C PHE A 40 23.14 -4.94 6.10
N THR A 41 23.61 -4.06 6.99
CA THR A 41 25.03 -3.96 7.34
C THR A 41 25.17 -3.87 8.87
N GLY A 42 26.10 -4.65 9.45
CA GLY A 42 26.46 -4.55 10.87
C GLY A 42 25.33 -4.80 11.89
N GLY A 43 24.28 -5.55 11.54
CA GLY A 43 23.14 -5.82 12.43
C GLY A 43 22.03 -4.75 12.40
N GLY A 44 22.10 -3.78 11.48
CA GLY A 44 21.05 -2.79 11.23
C GLY A 44 20.63 -2.73 9.75
N VAL A 45 19.49 -2.08 9.50
CA VAL A 45 18.96 -1.80 8.16
C VAL A 45 19.39 -0.39 7.76
N GLN A 46 19.94 -0.21 6.55
CA GLN A 46 20.40 1.10 6.07
C GLN A 46 19.82 1.45 4.70
N PRO A 47 19.26 2.66 4.52
CA PRO A 47 18.94 3.18 3.20
C PRO A 47 20.24 3.54 2.45
N MET A 48 20.37 3.07 1.21
CA MET A 48 21.47 3.37 0.28
C MET A 48 20.89 3.82 -1.06
N ASN A 49 21.24 5.02 -1.52
CA ASN A 49 20.77 5.50 -2.83
C ASN A 49 21.50 4.75 -3.95
N SER A 50 20.75 3.98 -4.75
CA SER A 50 21.19 3.44 -6.03
C SER A 50 20.78 4.40 -7.15
N CYS A 51 21.77 5.03 -7.75
CA CYS A 51 21.63 5.79 -8.98
C CYS A 51 22.27 4.96 -10.12
N GLY A 52 21.59 3.93 -10.61
CA GLY A 52 22.15 3.01 -11.62
C GLY A 52 21.15 1.95 -12.14
N MET A 53 21.25 1.65 -13.44
CA MET A 53 20.32 0.92 -14.32
C MET A 53 20.03 -0.55 -13.95
N VAL A 54 18.76 -0.95 -14.06
CA VAL A 54 18.38 -2.30 -14.53
C VAL A 54 17.85 -2.12 -15.96
N PRO A 55 18.37 -2.84 -16.98
CA PRO A 55 18.04 -2.54 -18.38
C PRO A 55 16.59 -2.92 -18.69
N ARG A 56 15.79 -1.93 -19.10
CA ARG A 56 14.58 -2.11 -19.91
C ARG A 56 14.74 -1.24 -21.15
N GLU A 57 15.72 -1.56 -21.98
CA GLU A 57 15.79 -1.04 -23.34
C GLU A 57 15.46 -2.18 -24.28
N ASP A 58 14.26 -2.10 -24.89
CA ASP A 58 13.95 -2.51 -26.27
C ASP A 58 12.43 -2.72 -26.45
N ALA A 59 11.62 -1.69 -26.19
CA ALA A 59 10.27 -1.53 -26.76
C ALA A 59 9.63 -0.20 -26.36
N ALA A 60 10.07 0.93 -26.93
CA ALA A 60 9.20 2.11 -27.03
C ALA A 60 9.71 3.09 -28.10
N PRO A 61 8.95 3.34 -29.18
CA PRO A 61 9.17 4.50 -30.04
C PRO A 61 8.80 5.79 -29.30
N LYS A 62 9.63 6.82 -29.51
CA LYS A 62 9.52 8.17 -28.95
C LYS A 62 8.24 8.87 -29.40
N THR A 63 7.47 9.46 -28.47
CA THR A 63 6.96 10.86 -28.52
C THR A 63 6.00 11.21 -27.36
N LEU A 64 6.17 12.44 -26.85
CA LEU A 64 5.25 13.38 -26.19
C LEU A 64 4.50 13.00 -24.89
N MET A 65 5.08 13.47 -23.77
CA MET A 65 4.53 14.31 -22.68
C MET A 65 3.03 14.25 -22.32
N ALA A 66 2.72 13.93 -21.04
CA ALA A 66 2.22 14.87 -20.01
C ALA A 66 1.38 14.18 -18.89
N GLU A 67 1.85 14.34 -17.64
CA GLU A 67 1.17 14.52 -16.32
C GLU A 67 0.27 13.45 -15.66
N VAL A 68 0.49 13.19 -14.34
CA VAL A 68 -0.33 13.58 -13.14
C VAL A 68 0.39 13.09 -11.85
N GLN A 69 0.47 13.92 -10.80
CA GLN A 69 0.93 13.56 -9.43
C GLN A 69 -0.19 13.79 -8.39
N PRO A 70 -0.32 12.96 -7.34
CA PRO A 70 -1.09 13.29 -6.13
C PRO A 70 -0.22 14.10 -5.12
N GLN A 71 -0.68 15.29 -4.76
CA GLN A 71 -0.05 16.15 -3.74
C GLN A 71 -0.36 15.67 -2.31
N LEU A 72 0.68 15.42 -1.52
CA LEU A 72 0.63 15.21 -0.05
C LEU A 72 0.63 16.53 0.74
N GLU A 73 0.64 17.67 0.05
CA GLU A 73 0.60 19.00 0.64
C GLU A 73 -0.76 19.65 0.33
N THR A 74 -1.55 19.94 1.36
CA THR A 74 -2.64 20.91 1.23
C THR A 74 -2.05 22.29 1.48
N PRO A 75 -2.26 23.29 0.60
CA PRO A 75 -1.90 24.66 0.90
C PRO A 75 -2.65 25.12 2.14
N LEU A 76 -1.95 25.79 3.05
CA LEU A 76 -2.55 26.54 4.14
C LEU A 76 -3.50 27.57 3.53
N VAL A 77 -4.81 27.38 3.69
CA VAL A 77 -5.79 28.43 3.39
C VAL A 77 -5.71 29.43 4.54
N GLU A 78 -4.83 30.40 4.39
CA GLU A 78 -4.84 31.63 5.15
C GLU A 78 -6.00 32.48 4.62
N ASN A 79 -7.17 32.37 5.26
CA ASN A 79 -8.25 33.34 5.14
C ASN A 79 -8.90 33.48 6.52
N ALA A 80 -8.32 34.36 7.34
CA ALA A 80 -9.04 34.91 8.48
C ALA A 80 -10.04 35.93 7.93
N ASP A 81 -11.32 35.70 8.21
CA ASP A 81 -12.40 36.66 7.97
C ASP A 81 -12.18 37.88 8.88
N PRO A 82 -11.94 39.09 8.34
CA PRO A 82 -11.62 40.27 9.14
C PRO A 82 -12.79 40.81 9.98
N ASP A 83 -14.00 40.24 9.87
CA ASP A 83 -15.20 40.72 10.60
C ASP A 83 -15.78 39.72 11.62
N ALA A 84 -15.04 38.68 12.03
CA ALA A 84 -15.49 37.78 13.10
C ALA A 84 -15.38 38.46 14.49
N PRO A 85 -16.46 38.49 15.31
CA PRO A 85 -16.39 39.07 16.65
C PRO A 85 -15.42 38.28 17.54
N ALA A 86 -14.68 38.98 18.40
CA ALA A 86 -13.66 38.42 19.27
C ALA A 86 -14.22 37.25 20.09
N ALA A 87 -13.74 36.04 19.80
CA ALA A 87 -14.06 34.86 20.60
C ALA A 87 -13.31 34.95 21.94
N ASP A 88 -14.05 34.76 23.04
CA ASP A 88 -13.51 34.62 24.39
C ASP A 88 -12.31 33.67 24.45
N PRO A 89 -11.33 33.91 25.34
CA PRO A 89 -10.13 33.09 25.41
C PRO A 89 -10.49 31.65 25.76
N ALA A 90 -10.38 30.77 24.75
CA ALA A 90 -10.54 29.34 24.92
C ALA A 90 -9.58 28.85 26.02
N PRO A 91 -10.03 27.93 26.91
CA PRO A 91 -9.16 27.37 27.94
C PRO A 91 -7.92 26.77 27.28
N ALA A 92 -6.75 27.04 27.87
CA ALA A 92 -5.44 26.63 27.37
C ALA A 92 -5.49 25.21 26.80
N ARG A 93 -5.27 25.08 25.48
CA ARG A 93 -5.24 23.81 24.77
C ARG A 93 -4.26 22.89 25.49
N ARG A 94 -4.76 21.82 26.13
CA ARG A 94 -3.91 20.70 26.52
C ARG A 94 -3.27 20.19 25.23
N ILE A 95 -1.98 20.45 25.07
CA ILE A 95 -1.15 19.73 24.11
C ILE A 95 -1.07 18.34 24.69
N GLU A 96 -1.81 17.39 24.11
CA GLU A 96 -1.64 15.98 24.45
C GLU A 96 -0.16 15.63 24.23
N PRO A 97 0.50 14.95 25.19
CA PRO A 97 1.90 14.59 25.04
C PRO A 97 2.02 13.70 23.81
N VAL A 98 2.74 14.22 22.81
CA VAL A 98 3.04 13.48 21.58
C VAL A 98 3.95 12.34 21.97
N THR A 99 3.47 11.10 21.85
CA THR A 99 4.36 9.95 22.01
C THR A 99 5.48 10.04 20.98
N PRO A 100 6.74 9.76 21.36
CA PRO A 100 7.85 9.79 20.42
C PRO A 100 7.67 8.73 19.33
N ALA A 101 8.32 8.92 18.18
CA ALA A 101 8.34 7.93 17.11
C ALA A 101 8.81 6.54 17.62
N SER A 102 8.28 5.48 17.02
CA SER A 102 8.61 4.10 17.38
C SER A 102 10.10 3.80 17.26
N ALA A 103 10.56 2.76 17.95
CA ALA A 103 11.94 2.28 17.81
C ALA A 103 12.23 1.85 16.35
N ALA A 104 11.24 1.25 15.67
CA ALA A 104 11.35 0.85 14.27
C ALA A 104 11.56 2.06 13.35
N ALA A 105 10.78 3.14 13.53
CA ALA A 105 10.97 4.38 12.78
C ALA A 105 12.33 5.00 13.10
N LYS A 106 12.73 5.10 14.37
CA LYS A 106 14.04 5.64 14.76
C LYS A 106 15.22 4.87 14.16
N ALA A 107 15.07 3.57 13.94
CA ALA A 107 16.11 2.73 13.35
C ALA A 107 16.36 3.02 11.87
N THR A 108 15.47 3.75 11.19
CA THR A 108 15.67 4.16 9.78
C THR A 108 16.49 5.45 9.64
N ALA A 109 16.79 6.13 10.75
CA ALA A 109 17.54 7.37 10.71
C ALA A 109 18.93 7.12 10.09
N PRO A 110 19.40 7.99 9.17
CA PRO A 110 20.70 7.81 8.53
C PRO A 110 21.82 7.94 9.58
N TYR A 111 22.84 7.07 9.50
CA TYR A 111 23.98 7.12 10.43
C TYR A 111 24.72 8.46 10.38
N GLN A 112 24.82 9.04 9.19
CA GLN A 112 25.31 10.40 9.01
C GLN A 112 24.12 11.33 8.93
N LYS A 113 24.05 12.29 9.85
CA LYS A 113 23.00 13.30 9.82
C LYS A 113 23.07 14.06 8.48
N PRO A 114 21.92 14.33 7.85
CA PRO A 114 21.86 15.18 6.68
C PRO A 114 22.57 16.52 6.93
N LEU A 115 23.34 16.98 5.96
CA LEU A 115 24.06 18.27 6.03
C LEU A 115 23.09 19.46 6.11
N ALA A 116 21.89 19.29 5.56
CA ALA A 116 20.78 20.24 5.66
C ALA A 116 19.49 19.50 6.02
N PRO A 117 18.52 20.15 6.70
CA PRO A 117 17.19 19.58 6.91
C PRO A 117 16.52 19.20 5.59
N TYR A 118 15.70 18.14 5.61
CA TYR A 118 14.88 17.77 4.46
C TYR A 118 13.93 18.92 4.06
N PRO A 119 13.83 19.26 2.75
CA PRO A 119 12.91 20.29 2.27
C PRO A 119 11.44 20.01 2.61
N GLY A 120 11.00 18.76 2.48
CA GLY A 120 9.65 18.34 2.78
C GLY A 120 9.52 16.87 3.19
N ALA A 121 8.28 16.45 3.42
CA ALA A 121 7.96 15.06 3.79
C ALA A 121 8.29 14.08 2.66
N ASN A 122 8.15 14.51 1.41
CA ASN A 122 8.47 13.71 0.23
C ASN A 122 9.97 13.35 0.20
N ASP A 123 10.86 14.30 0.49
CA ASP A 123 12.31 14.04 0.55
C ASP A 123 12.69 13.08 1.68
N MET A 124 11.96 13.12 2.81
CA MET A 124 12.17 12.18 3.93
C MET A 124 11.82 10.74 3.50
N VAL A 125 10.69 10.57 2.80
CA VAL A 125 10.24 9.27 2.28
C VAL A 125 11.18 8.78 1.17
N GLU A 126 11.59 9.65 0.26
CA GLU A 126 12.58 9.32 -0.77
C GLU A 126 13.90 8.86 -0.15
N ALA A 127 14.38 9.54 0.90
CA ALA A 127 15.60 9.15 1.62
C ALA A 127 15.44 7.91 2.51
N GLY A 128 14.22 7.40 2.68
CA GLY A 128 13.92 6.30 3.60
C GLY A 128 14.06 6.65 5.08
N ASP A 129 14.11 7.94 5.43
CA ASP A 129 14.21 8.42 6.80
C ASP A 129 12.83 8.53 7.44
N MET A 130 12.25 7.36 7.75
CA MET A 130 10.98 7.26 8.48
C MET A 130 11.05 7.83 9.90
N ALA A 131 12.23 7.97 10.51
CA ALA A 131 12.39 8.67 11.78
C ALA A 131 12.03 10.15 11.63
N ALA A 132 12.58 10.81 10.61
CA ALA A 132 12.28 12.21 10.29
C ALA A 132 10.82 12.38 9.87
N PHE A 133 10.34 11.52 8.96
CA PHE A 133 8.95 11.56 8.48
C PHE A 133 7.94 11.40 9.64
N MET A 134 8.09 10.38 10.48
CA MET A 134 7.17 10.15 11.61
C MET A 134 7.25 11.26 12.65
N SER A 135 8.43 11.83 12.89
CA SER A 135 8.58 12.99 13.77
C SER A 135 7.78 14.21 13.26
N ARG A 136 7.82 14.48 11.95
CA ARG A 136 7.02 15.54 11.32
C ARG A 136 5.53 15.26 11.44
N VAL A 137 5.07 14.07 11.04
CA VAL A 137 3.63 13.73 11.05
C VAL A 137 3.06 13.74 12.48
N ARG A 138 3.83 13.30 13.47
CA ARG A 138 3.44 13.39 14.89
C ARG A 138 3.33 14.84 15.37
N ALA A 139 4.22 15.73 14.93
CA ALA A 139 4.11 17.16 15.22
C ALA A 139 2.87 17.79 14.55
N ASP A 140 2.54 17.37 13.32
CA ASP A 140 1.32 17.80 12.62
C ASP A 140 0.06 17.35 13.38
N TYR A 141 0.02 16.10 13.83
CA TYR A 141 -1.06 15.56 14.67
C TYR A 141 -1.24 16.38 15.95
N ALA A 142 -0.15 16.69 16.66
CA ALA A 142 -0.17 17.51 17.88
C ALA A 142 -0.76 18.91 17.66
N LYS A 143 -0.43 19.52 16.52
CA LYS A 143 -0.96 20.82 16.09
C LYS A 143 -2.36 20.73 15.49
N LYS A 144 -2.92 19.52 15.37
CA LYS A 144 -4.22 19.21 14.78
C LYS A 144 -4.32 19.60 13.29
N VAL A 145 -3.21 19.62 12.56
CA VAL A 145 -3.11 19.93 11.13
C VAL A 145 -2.83 18.68 10.29
N ASN A 146 -2.97 18.78 8.97
CA ASN A 146 -2.63 17.72 8.02
C ASN A 146 -3.25 16.34 8.35
N ALA A 147 -4.57 16.32 8.53
CA ALA A 147 -5.31 15.11 8.93
C ALA A 147 -5.12 13.92 7.98
N GLY A 148 -4.80 14.18 6.71
CA GLY A 148 -4.55 13.15 5.71
C GLY A 148 -3.34 12.26 6.02
N ALA A 149 -2.40 12.73 6.85
CA ALA A 149 -1.22 11.96 7.23
C ALA A 149 -1.39 11.20 8.57
N TRP A 150 -2.51 11.37 9.29
CA TRP A 150 -2.64 10.82 10.64
C TRP A 150 -2.68 9.29 10.69
N GLY A 151 -3.04 8.63 9.59
CA GLY A 151 -2.93 7.17 9.49
C GLY A 151 -1.50 6.65 9.69
N TYR A 152 -0.49 7.42 9.31
CA TYR A 152 0.91 7.06 9.56
C TYR A 152 1.23 7.06 11.06
N VAL A 153 0.63 7.98 11.84
CA VAL A 153 0.77 7.99 13.30
C VAL A 153 0.15 6.74 13.92
N ILE A 154 -1.00 6.29 13.42
CA ILE A 154 -1.63 5.03 13.85
C ILE A 154 -0.68 3.87 13.62
N VAL A 155 -0.13 3.73 12.41
CA VAL A 155 0.77 2.62 12.08
C VAL A 155 2.03 2.64 12.95
N ASP A 156 2.65 3.80 13.15
CA ASP A 156 3.82 3.94 14.01
C ASP A 156 3.51 3.66 15.49
N ALA A 157 2.32 4.03 15.97
CA ALA A 157 1.86 3.70 17.32
C ALA A 157 1.67 2.20 17.51
N LEU A 158 1.08 1.51 16.53
CA LEU A 158 0.94 0.06 16.53
C LEU A 158 2.29 -0.65 16.45
N ALA A 159 3.23 -0.14 15.66
CA ALA A 159 4.62 -0.62 15.62
C ALA A 159 5.36 -0.42 16.96
N ALA A 160 4.99 0.62 17.72
CA ALA A 160 5.48 0.85 19.08
C ALA A 160 4.76 0.03 20.15
N ASN A 161 3.82 -0.85 19.77
CA ASN A 161 2.95 -1.59 20.69
C ASN A 161 2.11 -0.69 21.61
N ASP A 162 1.62 0.44 21.09
CA ASP A 162 0.73 1.38 21.78
C ASP A 162 -0.64 1.48 21.09
N PRO A 163 -1.49 0.44 21.23
CA PRO A 163 -2.79 0.39 20.58
C PRO A 163 -3.80 1.38 21.18
N ALA A 164 -3.59 1.84 22.42
CA ALA A 164 -4.42 2.85 23.06
C ALA A 164 -4.20 4.23 22.44
N PHE A 165 -2.95 4.61 22.16
CA PHE A 165 -2.67 5.83 21.42
C PHE A 165 -3.18 5.74 19.98
N ALA A 166 -3.02 4.58 19.31
CA ALA A 166 -3.59 4.36 17.98
C ALA A 166 -5.11 4.57 17.96
N GLN A 167 -5.84 4.11 18.97
CA GLN A 167 -7.28 4.34 19.15
C GLN A 167 -7.60 5.84 19.32
N THR A 168 -6.81 6.56 20.11
CA THR A 168 -6.98 8.02 20.32
C THR A 168 -6.84 8.80 19.02
N VAL A 169 -5.84 8.45 18.19
CA VAL A 169 -5.64 9.07 16.87
C VAL A 169 -6.81 8.73 15.95
N LEU A 170 -7.25 7.46 15.92
CA LEU A 170 -8.38 6.99 15.12
C LEU A 170 -9.67 7.75 15.43
N ASP A 171 -9.98 7.95 16.72
CA ASP A 171 -11.16 8.71 17.15
C ASP A 171 -11.07 10.18 16.75
N GLY A 172 -9.86 10.76 16.82
CA GLY A 172 -9.57 12.11 16.33
C GLY A 172 -9.75 12.30 14.81
N MET A 173 -9.69 11.22 14.03
CA MET A 173 -9.92 11.24 12.58
C MET A 173 -11.41 11.17 12.20
N ALA A 174 -12.29 10.68 13.08
CA ALA A 174 -13.69 10.37 12.75
C ALA A 174 -14.52 11.58 12.28
N SER A 175 -14.18 12.79 12.73
CA SER A 175 -14.86 14.04 12.36
C SER A 175 -14.25 14.75 11.16
N ARG A 176 -13.24 14.15 10.51
CA ARG A 176 -12.45 14.78 9.44
C ARG A 176 -12.74 14.16 8.08
N ARG A 177 -12.51 14.91 7.00
CA ARG A 177 -12.61 14.38 5.63
C ARG A 177 -11.64 13.20 5.50
N ALA A 178 -12.18 12.03 5.18
CA ALA A 178 -11.37 10.83 5.03
C ALA A 178 -10.41 10.99 3.86
N SER A 179 -9.13 10.68 4.08
CA SER A 179 -8.20 10.36 3.00
C SER A 179 -8.69 9.11 2.27
N GLN A 180 -8.27 8.92 1.01
CA GLN A 180 -8.57 7.68 0.29
C GLN A 180 -7.78 6.52 0.88
N TRP A 181 -6.48 6.69 1.09
CA TRP A 181 -5.57 5.70 1.67
C TRP A 181 -5.14 6.10 3.09
N MET A 182 -4.71 5.13 3.91
CA MET A 182 -4.30 5.37 5.31
C MET A 182 -5.37 6.10 6.14
N SER A 183 -6.65 5.91 5.80
CA SER A 183 -7.75 6.60 6.44
C SER A 183 -8.28 5.84 7.64
N ALA A 184 -9.11 6.50 8.45
CA ALA A 184 -9.76 5.85 9.59
C ALA A 184 -10.51 4.57 9.18
N ASN A 185 -11.13 4.56 8.00
CA ASN A 185 -11.87 3.38 7.53
C ASN A 185 -10.95 2.21 7.13
N HIS A 186 -9.71 2.48 6.70
CA HIS A 186 -8.74 1.43 6.38
C HIS A 186 -8.11 0.84 7.65
N LEU A 187 -7.91 1.67 8.67
CA LEU A 187 -7.13 1.29 9.84
C LEU A 187 -7.98 0.84 11.03
N ARG A 188 -9.28 1.18 11.08
CA ARG A 188 -10.16 0.89 12.23
C ARG A 188 -10.19 -0.58 12.61
N ALA A 189 -10.35 -1.49 11.64
CA ALA A 189 -10.38 -2.92 11.90
C ALA A 189 -9.08 -3.42 12.55
N TRP A 190 -7.94 -2.92 12.06
CA TRP A 190 -6.63 -3.25 12.63
C TRP A 190 -6.47 -2.68 14.03
N VAL A 191 -6.80 -1.41 14.26
CA VAL A 191 -6.73 -0.79 15.60
C VAL A 191 -7.58 -1.56 16.61
N TYR A 192 -8.79 -2.00 16.24
CA TYR A 192 -9.61 -2.85 17.12
C TYR A 192 -8.95 -4.19 17.41
N ALA A 193 -8.36 -4.84 16.40
CA ALA A 193 -7.65 -6.10 16.57
C ALA A 193 -6.47 -5.97 17.54
N PHE A 194 -5.68 -4.90 17.39
CA PHE A 194 -4.54 -4.61 18.26
C PHE A 194 -4.94 -4.25 19.69
N ASN A 195 -6.16 -3.72 19.89
CA ASN A 195 -6.75 -3.52 21.21
C ASN A 195 -7.40 -4.80 21.79
N GLY A 196 -7.26 -5.95 21.13
CA GLY A 196 -7.83 -7.23 21.57
C GLY A 196 -9.33 -7.38 21.28
N ASN A 197 -9.94 -6.45 20.54
CA ASN A 197 -11.34 -6.49 20.19
C ASN A 197 -11.57 -7.20 18.84
N ALA A 198 -11.39 -8.52 18.85
CA ALA A 198 -11.44 -9.36 17.65
C ALA A 198 -12.81 -9.31 16.93
N VAL A 199 -13.92 -9.29 17.68
CA VAL A 199 -15.28 -9.31 17.13
C VAL A 199 -15.54 -8.02 16.36
N ASP A 200 -15.27 -6.86 16.96
CA ASP A 200 -15.49 -5.58 16.29
C ASP A 200 -14.49 -5.40 15.15
N ALA A 201 -13.24 -5.87 15.28
CA ALA A 201 -12.27 -5.86 14.20
C ALA A 201 -12.77 -6.60 12.95
N GLN A 202 -13.30 -7.82 13.13
CA GLN A 202 -13.87 -8.58 12.03
C GLN A 202 -15.09 -7.89 11.42
N SER A 203 -15.97 -7.32 12.26
CA SER A 203 -17.12 -6.56 11.80
C SER A 203 -16.72 -5.35 10.95
N GLU A 204 -15.77 -4.54 11.43
CA GLU A 204 -15.26 -3.37 10.69
C GLU A 204 -14.56 -3.77 9.40
N MET A 205 -13.81 -4.87 9.39
CA MET A 205 -13.16 -5.39 8.19
C MET A 205 -14.17 -5.66 7.07
N THR A 206 -15.38 -6.15 7.38
CA THR A 206 -16.41 -6.36 6.35
C THR A 206 -16.91 -5.06 5.71
N LYS A 207 -16.79 -3.92 6.40
CA LYS A 207 -17.22 -2.61 5.89
C LYS A 207 -16.26 -2.06 4.83
N MET A 208 -15.04 -2.60 4.73
CA MET A 208 -14.07 -2.20 3.70
C MET A 208 -14.49 -2.60 2.28
N ARG A 209 -15.60 -3.31 2.08
CA ARG A 209 -16.15 -3.65 0.75
C ARG A 209 -16.45 -2.47 -0.16
N SER A 210 -16.66 -1.27 0.40
CA SER A 210 -16.86 -0.05 -0.39
C SER A 210 -15.54 0.66 -0.73
N LEU A 211 -14.42 0.17 -0.21
CA LEU A 211 -13.09 0.81 -0.34
C LEU A 211 -12.14 -0.08 -1.15
N LEU A 212 -12.17 -1.39 -0.91
CA LEU A 212 -11.28 -2.35 -1.53
C LEU A 212 -12.00 -3.21 -2.58
N PRO A 213 -11.31 -3.57 -3.69
CA PRO A 213 -11.76 -4.64 -4.56
C PRO A 213 -11.98 -5.94 -3.78
N ALA A 214 -12.96 -6.75 -4.20
CA ALA A 214 -13.35 -7.96 -3.49
C ALA A 214 -12.19 -8.94 -3.22
N PRO A 215 -11.24 -9.20 -4.15
CA PRO A 215 -10.10 -10.07 -3.86
C PRO A 215 -9.15 -9.51 -2.80
N THR A 216 -8.87 -8.21 -2.83
CA THR A 216 -8.04 -7.52 -1.82
C THR A 216 -8.70 -7.59 -0.45
N LEU A 217 -10.01 -7.32 -0.38
CA LEU A 217 -10.77 -7.48 0.85
C LEU A 217 -10.72 -8.92 1.39
N LEU A 218 -10.81 -9.93 0.52
CA LEU A 218 -10.69 -11.33 0.92
C LEU A 218 -9.33 -11.60 1.57
N GLY A 219 -8.26 -11.10 0.97
CA GLY A 219 -6.91 -11.17 1.52
C GLY A 219 -6.82 -10.52 2.90
N HIS A 220 -7.36 -9.31 3.06
CA HIS A 220 -7.37 -8.58 4.33
C HIS A 220 -8.13 -9.32 5.43
N ARG A 221 -9.30 -9.90 5.10
CA ARG A 221 -10.09 -10.71 6.04
C ARG A 221 -9.32 -11.95 6.49
N ALA A 222 -8.65 -12.63 5.57
CA ALA A 222 -7.87 -13.82 5.89
C ALA A 222 -6.63 -13.46 6.74
N LEU A 223 -5.91 -12.40 6.38
CA LEU A 223 -4.77 -11.89 7.14
C LEU A 223 -5.18 -11.44 8.55
N LEU A 224 -6.32 -10.76 8.70
CA LEU A 224 -6.83 -10.37 10.01
C LEU A 224 -7.11 -11.60 10.88
N ALA A 225 -7.78 -12.61 10.34
CA ALA A 225 -8.04 -13.86 11.06
C ALA A 225 -6.73 -14.60 11.42
N GLU A 226 -5.77 -14.68 10.49
CA GLU A 226 -4.44 -15.26 10.71
C GLU A 226 -3.71 -14.54 11.85
N GLY A 227 -3.65 -13.22 11.80
CA GLY A 227 -2.97 -12.37 12.79
C GLY A 227 -3.62 -12.40 14.18
N LEU A 228 -4.94 -12.66 14.25
CA LEU A 228 -5.67 -12.90 15.49
C LEU A 228 -5.48 -14.33 16.04
N GLY A 229 -4.75 -15.19 15.31
CA GLY A 229 -4.51 -16.59 15.68
C GLY A 229 -5.62 -17.55 15.27
N ASP A 230 -6.67 -17.10 14.59
CA ASP A 230 -7.75 -17.95 14.08
C ASP A 230 -7.40 -18.47 12.67
N THR A 231 -6.46 -19.40 12.64
CA THR A 231 -5.95 -19.97 11.38
C THR A 231 -7.00 -20.80 10.65
N ALA A 232 -8.01 -21.33 11.36
CA ALA A 232 -9.12 -22.05 10.75
C ALA A 232 -10.04 -21.09 9.99
N ALA A 233 -10.41 -19.96 10.60
CA ALA A 233 -11.16 -18.92 9.91
C ALA A 233 -10.37 -18.32 8.75
N ALA A 234 -9.07 -18.08 8.90
CA ALA A 234 -8.22 -17.58 7.82
C ALA A 234 -8.26 -18.49 6.58
N LEU A 235 -8.08 -19.80 6.76
CA LEU A 235 -8.20 -20.77 5.66
C LEU A 235 -9.61 -20.84 5.07
N ALA A 236 -10.65 -20.76 5.91
CA ALA A 236 -12.04 -20.72 5.42
C ALA A 236 -12.33 -19.46 4.59
N VAL A 237 -11.65 -18.35 4.86
CA VAL A 237 -11.72 -17.14 4.03
C VAL A 237 -10.98 -17.35 2.71
N TYR A 238 -9.76 -17.90 2.73
CA TYR A 238 -9.03 -18.19 1.48
C TYR A 238 -9.79 -19.15 0.55
N GLU A 239 -10.51 -20.14 1.09
CA GLU A 239 -11.34 -21.08 0.31
C GLU A 239 -12.54 -20.43 -0.39
N GLN A 240 -12.88 -19.17 -0.10
CA GLN A 240 -13.90 -18.41 -0.84
C GLN A 240 -13.37 -17.93 -2.20
N ALA A 241 -12.05 -17.98 -2.44
CA ALA A 241 -11.46 -17.62 -3.72
C ALA A 241 -11.82 -18.66 -4.81
N PRO A 242 -11.88 -18.26 -6.10
CA PRO A 242 -12.08 -19.20 -7.19
C PRO A 242 -11.04 -20.32 -7.20
N LYS A 243 -11.49 -21.57 -7.39
CA LYS A 243 -10.62 -22.77 -7.37
C LYS A 243 -9.87 -23.01 -8.69
N THR A 244 -10.27 -22.31 -9.75
CA THR A 244 -9.69 -22.37 -11.08
C THR A 244 -8.91 -21.10 -11.35
N PHE A 245 -7.65 -21.27 -11.75
CA PHE A 245 -6.78 -20.18 -12.15
C PHE A 245 -6.87 -19.97 -13.66
N ASP A 246 -7.10 -18.73 -14.08
CA ASP A 246 -7.22 -18.36 -15.49
C ASP A 246 -6.20 -17.26 -15.84
N ALA A 247 -4.95 -17.65 -16.06
CA ALA A 247 -3.92 -16.73 -16.53
C ALA A 247 -4.09 -16.51 -18.04
N PRO A 248 -4.20 -15.25 -18.53
CA PRO A 248 -4.17 -15.01 -19.97
C PRO A 248 -2.77 -15.31 -20.52
N ARG A 249 -2.70 -15.87 -21.72
CA ARG A 249 -1.42 -16.20 -22.37
C ARG A 249 -0.86 -15.00 -23.13
N ALA A 250 0.45 -15.00 -23.35
CA ALA A 250 1.12 -13.90 -24.06
C ALA A 250 0.57 -13.68 -25.48
N GLU A 251 0.12 -14.74 -26.16
CA GLU A 251 -0.49 -14.64 -27.50
C GLU A 251 -1.86 -13.95 -27.48
N GLU A 252 -2.48 -13.83 -26.30
CA GLU A 252 -3.76 -13.15 -26.10
C GLU A 252 -3.59 -11.67 -25.75
N ALA A 253 -2.37 -11.12 -25.78
CA ALA A 253 -2.07 -9.75 -25.37
C ALA A 253 -2.87 -8.67 -26.14
N GLU A 254 -3.22 -8.94 -27.40
CA GLU A 254 -4.05 -8.05 -28.22
C GLU A 254 -5.56 -8.16 -27.92
N SER A 255 -5.97 -9.11 -27.07
CA SER A 255 -7.37 -9.29 -26.69
C SER A 255 -7.87 -8.10 -25.85
N PRO A 256 -9.07 -7.56 -26.15
CA PRO A 256 -9.69 -6.51 -25.33
C PRO A 256 -9.89 -6.92 -23.86
N THR A 257 -9.90 -8.22 -23.55
CA THR A 257 -10.09 -8.74 -22.19
C THR A 257 -8.79 -9.12 -21.47
N TYR A 258 -7.63 -8.99 -22.13
CA TYR A 258 -6.33 -9.44 -21.59
C TYR A 258 -6.03 -8.81 -20.23
N PHE A 259 -6.08 -7.48 -20.13
CA PHE A 259 -5.76 -6.77 -18.89
C PHE A 259 -6.73 -7.10 -17.75
N ALA A 260 -8.02 -7.26 -18.06
CA ALA A 260 -9.02 -7.63 -17.05
C ALA A 260 -8.78 -9.04 -16.51
N ARG A 261 -8.45 -10.01 -17.39
CA ARG A 261 -8.09 -11.38 -17.00
C ARG A 261 -6.76 -11.43 -16.25
N ALA A 262 -5.76 -10.67 -16.69
CA ALA A 262 -4.46 -10.59 -16.03
C ALA A 262 -4.60 -10.09 -14.59
N ARG A 263 -5.34 -9.00 -14.37
CA ARG A 263 -5.63 -8.46 -13.03
C ARG A 263 -6.38 -9.45 -12.14
N ALA A 264 -7.39 -10.13 -12.70
CA ALA A 264 -8.12 -11.16 -11.97
C ALA A 264 -7.21 -12.33 -11.57
N PHE A 265 -6.35 -12.79 -12.48
CA PHE A 265 -5.37 -13.83 -12.20
C PHE A 265 -4.35 -13.40 -11.15
N GLN A 266 -3.81 -12.18 -11.22
CA GLN A 266 -2.86 -11.69 -10.21
C GLN A 266 -3.48 -11.68 -8.80
N SER A 267 -4.75 -11.30 -8.69
CA SER A 267 -5.49 -11.37 -7.44
C SER A 267 -5.64 -12.81 -6.91
N GLN A 268 -6.00 -13.75 -7.78
CA GLN A 268 -6.10 -15.18 -7.43
C GLN A 268 -4.74 -15.76 -7.01
N ARG A 269 -3.70 -15.43 -7.76
CA ARG A 269 -2.31 -15.83 -7.52
C ARG A 269 -1.84 -15.37 -6.15
N LEU A 270 -2.05 -14.10 -5.80
CA LEU A 270 -1.68 -13.54 -4.50
C LEU A 270 -2.37 -14.30 -3.35
N LEU A 271 -3.69 -14.49 -3.45
CA LEU A 271 -4.46 -15.23 -2.44
C LEU A 271 -3.97 -16.67 -2.29
N ALA A 272 -3.72 -17.36 -3.40
CA ALA A 272 -3.24 -18.74 -3.39
C ALA A 272 -1.84 -18.87 -2.78
N LEU A 273 -0.93 -17.94 -3.09
CA LEU A 273 0.41 -17.89 -2.48
C LEU A 273 0.34 -17.70 -0.96
N ARG A 274 -0.57 -16.85 -0.48
CA ARG A 274 -0.77 -16.63 0.97
C ARG A 274 -1.41 -17.82 1.65
N GLN A 275 -2.42 -18.43 1.04
CA GLN A 275 -3.02 -19.66 1.54
C GLN A 275 -1.99 -20.78 1.62
N ALA A 276 -1.17 -20.96 0.58
CA ALA A 276 -0.08 -21.94 0.59
C ALA A 276 0.91 -21.67 1.72
N GLU A 277 1.32 -20.41 1.93
CA GLU A 277 2.21 -20.04 3.04
C GLU A 277 1.61 -20.40 4.41
N LEU A 278 0.33 -20.08 4.65
CA LEU A 278 -0.37 -20.45 5.89
C LEU A 278 -0.47 -21.97 6.07
N LEU A 279 -0.89 -22.70 5.03
CA LEU A 279 -0.94 -24.16 5.06
C LEU A 279 0.41 -24.77 5.46
N ARG A 280 1.50 -24.24 4.89
CA ARG A 280 2.85 -24.69 5.24
C ARG A 280 3.25 -24.36 6.67
N GLY A 281 2.92 -23.15 7.14
CA GLY A 281 3.11 -22.76 8.55
C GLY A 281 2.40 -23.71 9.52
N LEU A 282 1.26 -24.27 9.11
CA LEU A 282 0.46 -25.24 9.85
C LEU A 282 0.88 -26.71 9.67
N ASN A 283 1.99 -26.99 8.97
CA ASN A 283 2.44 -28.35 8.61
C ASN A 283 1.48 -29.10 7.66
N ARG A 284 0.60 -28.40 6.94
CA ARG A 284 -0.29 -28.97 5.92
C ARG A 284 0.36 -28.92 4.53
N ASP A 285 1.58 -29.46 4.45
CA ASP A 285 2.46 -29.30 3.28
C ASP A 285 1.89 -29.95 2.00
N ALA A 286 1.18 -31.07 2.12
CA ALA A 286 0.56 -31.75 0.97
C ALA A 286 -0.45 -30.84 0.25
N GLU A 287 -1.31 -30.16 1.01
CA GLU A 287 -2.32 -29.25 0.48
C GLU A 287 -1.70 -27.99 -0.13
N ALA A 288 -0.63 -27.48 0.49
CA ALA A 288 0.10 -26.35 -0.07
C ALA A 288 0.78 -26.72 -1.41
N VAL A 289 1.39 -27.90 -1.50
CA VAL A 289 1.99 -28.41 -2.75
C VAL A 289 0.93 -28.62 -3.83
N GLU A 290 -0.24 -29.14 -3.48
CA GLU A 290 -1.35 -29.30 -4.41
C GLU A 290 -1.81 -27.94 -4.98
N LEU A 291 -2.01 -26.95 -4.10
CA LEU A 291 -2.40 -25.60 -4.48
C LEU A 291 -1.36 -24.94 -5.39
N LEU A 292 -0.08 -24.98 -5.00
CA LEU A 292 1.02 -24.41 -5.79
C LEU A 292 1.21 -25.13 -7.13
N THR A 293 0.92 -26.44 -7.19
CA THR A 293 0.97 -27.20 -8.45
C THR A 293 -0.12 -26.72 -9.42
N ARG A 294 -1.35 -26.51 -8.93
CA ARG A 294 -2.43 -25.94 -9.75
C ARG A 294 -2.11 -24.52 -10.23
N LEU A 295 -1.52 -23.70 -9.36
CA LEU A 295 -1.11 -22.33 -9.72
C LEU A 295 0.01 -22.33 -10.77
N ALA A 296 1.03 -23.16 -10.60
CA ALA A 296 2.14 -23.30 -11.57
C ALA A 296 1.66 -23.83 -12.92
N ALA A 297 0.67 -24.73 -12.95
CA ALA A 297 0.10 -25.21 -14.20
C ALA A 297 -0.65 -24.13 -14.98
N ALA A 298 -1.24 -23.15 -14.29
CA ALA A 298 -1.94 -22.04 -14.92
C ALA A 298 -0.99 -20.97 -15.47
N SER A 299 0.20 -20.79 -14.87
CA SER A 299 1.24 -19.89 -15.37
C SER A 299 2.62 -20.56 -15.27
N PRO A 300 2.98 -21.43 -16.23
CA PRO A 300 4.21 -22.23 -16.18
C PRO A 300 5.50 -21.40 -16.15
N ASP A 301 5.47 -20.19 -16.73
CA ASP A 301 6.61 -19.29 -16.81
C ASP A 301 6.78 -18.40 -15.57
N ASP A 302 5.91 -18.53 -14.57
CA ASP A 302 6.04 -17.82 -13.31
C ASP A 302 7.15 -18.43 -12.44
N GLY A 303 8.37 -17.94 -12.64
CA GLY A 303 9.55 -18.39 -11.91
C GLY A 303 9.44 -18.27 -10.39
N TYR A 304 8.65 -17.32 -9.88
CA TYR A 304 8.43 -17.18 -8.44
C TYR A 304 7.55 -18.30 -7.91
N VAL A 305 6.42 -18.59 -8.56
CA VAL A 305 5.54 -19.72 -8.19
C VAL A 305 6.30 -21.05 -8.32
N GLY A 306 7.09 -21.21 -9.39
CA GLY A 306 7.95 -22.38 -9.59
C GLY A 306 8.97 -22.60 -8.47
N ASP A 307 9.65 -21.53 -8.03
CA ASP A 307 10.60 -21.59 -6.91
C ASP A 307 9.89 -21.92 -5.58
N ARG A 308 8.74 -21.28 -5.29
CA ARG A 308 7.94 -21.59 -4.09
C ARG A 308 7.49 -23.05 -4.09
N LEU A 309 7.04 -23.58 -5.23
CA LEU A 309 6.66 -25.00 -5.36
C LEU A 309 7.85 -25.94 -5.13
N LYS A 310 9.01 -25.64 -5.69
CA LYS A 310 10.24 -26.42 -5.50
C LYS A 310 10.64 -26.45 -4.03
N LYS A 311 10.65 -25.29 -3.36
CA LYS A 311 10.96 -25.17 -1.93
C LYS A 311 9.94 -25.92 -1.07
N ALA A 312 8.65 -25.81 -1.38
CA ALA A 312 7.59 -26.53 -0.68
C ALA A 312 7.78 -28.05 -0.76
N LYS A 313 8.06 -28.59 -1.96
CA LYS A 313 8.36 -30.02 -2.16
C LYS A 313 9.61 -30.49 -1.40
N ALA A 314 10.59 -29.61 -1.22
CA ALA A 314 11.82 -29.88 -0.47
C ALA A 314 11.67 -29.65 1.06
N GLY A 315 10.50 -29.23 1.55
CA GLY A 315 10.28 -28.89 2.96
C GLY A 315 10.97 -27.59 3.42
N GLN A 316 11.47 -26.78 2.49
CA GLN A 316 12.20 -25.52 2.76
C GLN A 316 11.28 -24.29 2.73
N ASP A 317 11.70 -23.11 3.17
CA ASP A 317 10.88 -21.87 3.11
C ASP A 317 9.57 -21.97 3.91
N LYS A 318 9.62 -22.66 5.05
CA LYS A 318 8.52 -22.70 6.00
C LYS A 318 8.58 -21.45 6.88
N ARG A 319 7.50 -20.69 6.89
CA ARG A 319 7.34 -19.51 7.73
C ARG A 319 6.34 -19.81 8.83
N PRO A 320 6.52 -19.26 10.05
CA PRO A 320 5.50 -19.34 11.08
C PRO A 320 4.23 -18.61 10.63
N VAL A 321 3.11 -18.96 11.26
CA VAL A 321 1.86 -18.20 11.14
C VAL A 321 2.12 -16.73 11.49
N ARG A 322 1.57 -15.82 10.69
CA ARG A 322 1.77 -14.38 10.91
C ARG A 322 1.21 -13.95 12.26
N THR A 323 1.99 -13.12 12.93
CA THR A 323 1.48 -12.28 14.02
C THR A 323 0.61 -11.16 13.48
N LEU A 324 -0.17 -10.50 14.34
CA LEU A 324 -1.01 -9.36 13.94
C LEU A 324 -0.23 -8.22 13.26
N PRO A 325 0.96 -7.79 13.73
CA PRO A 325 1.81 -6.83 13.00
C PRO A 325 2.19 -7.29 11.60
N GLN A 326 2.59 -8.56 11.44
CA GLN A 326 2.98 -9.12 10.14
C GLN A 326 1.79 -9.20 9.17
N ALA A 327 0.61 -9.56 9.68
CA ALA A 327 -0.62 -9.59 8.91
C ALA A 327 -1.04 -8.18 8.42
N MET A 328 -0.98 -7.19 9.31
CA MET A 328 -1.28 -5.79 8.95
C MET A 328 -0.23 -5.22 7.97
N ALA A 329 1.06 -5.49 8.19
CA ALA A 329 2.12 -5.10 7.28
C ALA A 329 1.87 -5.65 5.87
N GLN A 330 1.51 -6.94 5.78
CA GLN A 330 1.18 -7.57 4.52
C GLN A 330 -0.04 -6.90 3.85
N ALA A 331 -1.09 -6.61 4.61
CA ALA A 331 -2.28 -5.95 4.09
C ALA A 331 -1.98 -4.53 3.52
N LEU A 332 -1.16 -3.75 4.22
CA LEU A 332 -0.69 -2.45 3.72
C LEU A 332 0.17 -2.60 2.46
N GLY A 333 1.02 -3.62 2.41
CA GLY A 333 1.79 -3.97 1.21
C GLY A 333 0.91 -4.36 0.01
N ASP A 334 -0.19 -5.07 0.26
CA ASP A 334 -1.16 -5.48 -0.76
C ASP A 334 -1.96 -4.26 -1.28
N GLU A 335 -2.34 -3.32 -0.42
CA GLU A 335 -2.93 -2.03 -0.82
C GLU A 335 -1.96 -1.20 -1.68
N ALA A 336 -0.68 -1.15 -1.29
CA ALA A 336 0.36 -0.51 -2.09
C ALA A 336 0.51 -1.19 -3.46
N GLY A 337 0.59 -2.53 -3.50
CA GLY A 337 0.64 -3.28 -4.76
C GLY A 337 -0.57 -3.04 -5.66
N LEU A 338 -1.76 -2.84 -5.08
CA LEU A 338 -2.97 -2.49 -5.84
C LEU A 338 -2.87 -1.10 -6.49
N ILE A 339 -2.27 -0.12 -5.82
CA ILE A 339 -2.01 1.21 -6.40
C ILE A 339 -1.03 1.10 -7.56
N GLU A 340 0.08 0.39 -7.36
CA GLU A 340 1.10 0.18 -8.39
C GLU A 340 0.55 -0.53 -9.62
N GLU A 341 -0.29 -1.57 -9.43
CA GLU A 341 -0.95 -2.27 -10.53
C GLU A 341 -1.88 -1.35 -11.32
N GLN A 342 -2.67 -0.52 -10.64
CA GLN A 342 -3.57 0.43 -11.30
C GLN A 342 -2.78 1.46 -12.12
N GLU A 343 -1.69 1.99 -11.58
CA GLU A 343 -0.81 2.92 -12.28
C GLU A 343 -0.13 2.27 -13.48
N ALA A 344 0.33 1.02 -13.35
CA ALA A 344 0.93 0.27 -14.46
C ALA A 344 -0.08 0.06 -15.59
N ILE A 345 -1.31 -0.35 -15.29
CA ILE A 345 -2.36 -0.52 -16.30
C ILE A 345 -2.68 0.83 -16.97
N MET A 346 -2.80 1.92 -16.21
CA MET A 346 -3.02 3.25 -16.78
C MET A 346 -1.86 3.72 -17.66
N ALA A 347 -0.62 3.46 -17.25
CA ALA A 347 0.56 3.81 -18.04
C ALA A 347 0.59 3.06 -19.39
N VAL A 348 0.30 1.76 -19.37
CA VAL A 348 0.20 0.93 -20.59
C VAL A 348 -0.91 1.43 -21.50
N MET A 349 -2.11 1.70 -20.97
CA MET A 349 -3.23 2.24 -21.76
C MET A 349 -2.95 3.63 -22.33
N ALA A 350 -2.18 4.46 -21.61
CA ALA A 350 -1.79 5.79 -22.05
C ALA A 350 -0.57 5.79 -23.00
N GLY A 351 -0.02 4.62 -23.38
CA GLY A 351 1.19 4.52 -24.20
C GLY A 351 2.43 5.12 -23.55
N ARG A 352 2.43 5.28 -22.22
CA ARG A 352 3.54 5.90 -21.48
C ARG A 352 4.67 4.88 -21.31
N GLY A 353 5.69 4.99 -22.15
CA GLY A 353 6.94 4.23 -22.05
C GLY A 353 8.04 4.87 -21.19
N ALA A 354 7.75 5.94 -20.44
CA ALA A 354 8.74 6.66 -19.66
C ALA A 354 8.87 6.13 -18.22
N LYS A 355 10.05 6.30 -17.60
CA LYS A 355 10.27 6.11 -16.15
C LYS A 355 9.17 6.86 -15.39
N ALA A 356 8.34 6.13 -14.65
CA ALA A 356 7.39 6.75 -13.72
C ALA A 356 8.18 7.52 -12.65
N PRO A 357 7.77 8.76 -12.29
CA PRO A 357 8.36 9.48 -11.17
C PRO A 357 8.20 8.68 -9.87
N PHE A 358 9.02 9.00 -8.87
CA PHE A 358 8.91 8.37 -7.55
C PHE A 358 7.49 8.54 -7.00
N ASN A 359 6.87 7.45 -6.58
CA ASN A 359 5.52 7.46 -6.02
C ASN A 359 5.60 7.55 -4.49
N HIS A 360 5.52 8.78 -3.96
CA HIS A 360 5.62 9.03 -2.51
C HIS A 360 4.52 8.35 -1.71
N LEU A 361 3.30 8.21 -2.25
CA LEU A 361 2.21 7.53 -1.57
C LEU A 361 2.50 6.02 -1.45
N LEU A 362 2.87 5.38 -2.57
CA LEU A 362 3.22 3.97 -2.61
C LEU A 362 4.38 3.66 -1.64
N SER A 363 5.45 4.44 -1.75
CA SER A 363 6.64 4.28 -0.92
C SER A 363 6.35 4.51 0.55
N SER A 364 5.64 5.59 0.92
CA SER A 364 5.28 5.84 2.32
C SER A 364 4.40 4.73 2.93
N MET A 365 3.51 4.11 2.15
CA MET A 365 2.73 2.94 2.60
C MET A 365 3.62 1.71 2.83
N ARG A 366 4.50 1.38 1.87
CA ARG A 366 5.45 0.25 1.99
C ARG A 366 6.42 0.43 3.13
N GLN A 367 7.03 1.61 3.26
CA GLN A 367 7.94 1.93 4.36
C GLN A 367 7.22 1.90 5.70
N SER A 368 5.96 2.35 5.78
CA SER A 368 5.15 2.23 7.00
C SER A 368 4.81 0.77 7.35
N ALA A 369 4.53 -0.07 6.36
CA ALA A 369 4.36 -1.50 6.56
C ALA A 369 5.64 -2.16 7.13
N LEU A 370 6.82 -1.73 6.69
CA LEU A 370 8.11 -2.18 7.21
C LEU A 370 8.39 -1.72 8.64
N LEU A 371 7.67 -0.74 9.19
CA LEU A 371 7.74 -0.42 10.62
C LEU A 371 7.05 -1.50 11.47
N LEU A 372 5.98 -2.10 10.95
CA LEU A 372 5.25 -3.19 11.62
C LEU A 372 5.96 -4.54 11.48
N ASP A 373 6.50 -4.82 10.29
CA ASP A 373 7.27 -6.03 10.01
C ASP A 373 8.58 -5.69 9.29
N PRO A 374 9.62 -5.29 10.06
CA PRO A 374 10.91 -4.97 9.47
C PRO A 374 11.48 -6.13 8.66
N ASN A 375 11.23 -7.38 9.02
CA ASN A 375 11.86 -8.51 8.35
C ASN A 375 11.13 -8.96 7.07
N ASN A 376 10.11 -8.23 6.63
CA ASN A 376 9.36 -8.56 5.42
C ASN A 376 10.20 -8.35 4.16
N GLY A 377 10.85 -9.42 3.69
CA GLY A 377 11.67 -9.39 2.49
C GLY A 377 10.90 -9.08 1.20
N GLU A 378 9.61 -9.43 1.14
CA GLU A 378 8.78 -9.20 -0.06
C GLU A 378 8.49 -7.71 -0.24
N ILE A 379 8.04 -7.03 0.82
CA ILE A 379 7.78 -5.58 0.79
C ILE A 379 9.09 -4.81 0.55
N ARG A 380 10.21 -5.26 1.15
CA ARG A 380 11.53 -4.64 0.91
C ARG A 380 11.93 -4.71 -0.56
N VAL A 381 11.81 -5.88 -1.20
CA VAL A 381 12.17 -6.01 -2.62
C VAL A 381 11.28 -5.12 -3.49
N GLN A 382 9.99 -5.02 -3.17
CA GLN A 382 9.06 -4.14 -3.87
C GLN A 382 9.37 -2.65 -3.68
N GLU A 383 9.84 -2.24 -2.50
CA GLU A 383 10.22 -0.85 -2.23
C GLU A 383 11.49 -0.44 -2.99
N VAL A 384 12.39 -1.39 -3.23
CA VAL A 384 13.67 -1.15 -3.92
C VAL A 384 13.54 -1.24 -5.45
N GLY A 385 12.58 -2.04 -5.94
CA GLY A 385 12.33 -2.35 -7.35
C GLY A 385 11.70 -1.22 -8.15
#